data_AF-A0A950W557-F1
#
_entry.id   AF-A0A950W557-F1
#
_cell.length_a   1.000
_cell.length_b   1.000
_cell.length_c   1.000
_cell.angle_alpha   90.00
_cell.angle_beta   90.00
_cell.angle_gamma   90.00
#
_symmetry.space_group_name_H-M   'P 1'
#
loop_
_entity.id
_entity.type
_entity.pdbx_description
1 polymer ?
#
loop_
_entity_poly.entity_id
_entity_poly.type
_entity_poly.pdbx_seq_one_letter_code
_entity_poly.pdbx_strand_id
1 'polypeptide(L)'
;MPNMNGAWRNRLTVPFLAASAVYFVTAVSGTIGAAEPAAQLSAPRDATADAATYERCMKLARQNPGEARNLAETWHERGGAHPADHCAAVALIGLKQYKQAATRLEALAQAMTTAPAGLRAEVLDQAGQAWGLAGDAPRAYAAAGAAVALHPNDPDLLIDRAQAAALLGYFDKAVEDLDHVLQMDPARVDALIYRASANRALDRLDPALADIEKAIARTPNSAAAVLERGNIRLLKGDNEGAREDWERAGQLAPGSQTDMAAKANIEHLKSNGAFEPANPSPRP
;
A
#
# COMPACT_ATOMS: atom_id res chain seq x y z
N MET A 1 2.79 15.80 7.37
CA MET A 1 2.23 14.44 7.20
C MET A 1 3.40 13.53 6.82
N PRO A 2 3.65 12.43 7.55
CA PRO A 2 4.72 11.50 7.18
C PRO A 2 4.48 10.96 5.78
N ASN A 3 5.54 10.96 4.99
CA ASN A 3 5.57 10.59 3.57
C ASN A 3 5.26 9.10 3.38
N MET A 4 4.06 8.80 2.87
CA MET A 4 3.56 7.44 2.63
C MET A 4 4.00 6.84 1.28
N ASN A 5 5.06 7.37 0.65
CA ASN A 5 5.59 6.83 -0.61
C ASN A 5 6.79 5.90 -0.44
N GLY A 6 7.15 5.56 0.80
CA GLY A 6 8.16 4.56 1.11
C GLY A 6 7.57 3.15 1.14
N ALA A 7 7.66 2.45 0.01
CA ALA A 7 7.39 1.01 -0.13
C ALA A 7 5.91 0.58 -0.09
N TRP A 8 5.14 0.96 -1.12
CA TRP A 8 4.10 0.07 -1.62
C TRP A 8 4.78 -1.24 -2.03
N ARG A 9 4.68 -2.26 -1.18
CA ARG A 9 5.31 -3.55 -1.39
C ARG A 9 4.84 -4.11 -2.72
N ASN A 10 5.79 -4.34 -3.61
CA ASN A 10 5.61 -4.92 -4.94
C ASN A 10 5.20 -6.40 -4.83
N ARG A 11 4.07 -6.71 -4.17
CA ARG A 11 3.48 -8.06 -4.12
C ARG A 11 2.64 -8.30 -5.38
N LEU A 12 3.32 -8.31 -6.53
CA LEU A 12 2.70 -8.65 -7.82
C LEU A 12 2.73 -10.16 -8.11
N THR A 13 3.05 -11.00 -7.11
CA THR A 13 3.10 -12.45 -7.27
C THR A 13 2.13 -13.10 -6.30
N VAL A 14 0.87 -13.19 -6.72
CA VAL A 14 -0.10 -14.08 -6.10
C VAL A 14 -0.23 -15.31 -6.99
N PRO A 15 0.14 -16.52 -6.53
CA PRO A 15 -0.02 -17.71 -7.33
C PRO A 15 -1.49 -18.14 -7.27
N PHE A 16 -2.22 -17.99 -8.37
CA PHE A 16 -3.52 -18.64 -8.53
C PHE A 16 -3.29 -20.14 -8.73
N LEU A 17 -3.52 -20.95 -7.69
CA LEU A 17 -3.57 -22.41 -7.82
C LEU A 17 -4.93 -22.82 -8.41
N ALA A 18 -4.90 -23.53 -9.54
CA ALA A 18 -6.07 -24.05 -10.22
C ALA A 18 -6.65 -25.27 -9.48
N ALA A 19 -7.94 -25.23 -9.14
CA ALA A 19 -8.70 -26.39 -8.69
C ALA A 19 -9.87 -26.63 -9.67
N SER A 20 -9.80 -27.72 -10.43
CA SER A 20 -10.84 -28.13 -11.37
C SER A 20 -11.80 -29.12 -10.70
N ALA A 21 -13.10 -28.83 -10.70
CA ALA A 21 -14.14 -29.78 -10.36
C ALA A 21 -15.04 -30.03 -11.59
N VAL A 22 -15.15 -31.28 -12.02
CA VAL A 22 -15.99 -31.73 -13.13
C VAL A 22 -17.33 -32.20 -12.57
N TYR A 23 -18.44 -31.63 -13.04
CA TYR A 23 -19.79 -32.10 -12.74
C TYR A 23 -20.43 -32.72 -13.99
N PHE A 24 -21.00 -33.92 -13.85
CA PHE A 24 -21.82 -34.57 -14.86
C PHE A 24 -23.28 -34.10 -14.74
N VAL A 25 -23.84 -33.59 -15.83
CA VAL A 25 -25.28 -33.29 -15.96
C VAL A 25 -25.95 -34.44 -16.72
N THR A 26 -27.02 -35.00 -16.16
CA THR A 26 -27.90 -35.96 -16.83
C THR A 26 -29.02 -35.20 -17.57
N ALA A 27 -29.23 -35.55 -18.84
CA ALA A 27 -30.21 -34.88 -19.69
C ALA A 27 -31.61 -35.50 -19.55
N VAL A 28 -32.63 -34.66 -19.41
CA VAL A 28 -34.05 -35.01 -19.56
C VAL A 28 -34.56 -34.37 -20.85
N SER A 29 -35.22 -35.14 -21.71
CA SER A 29 -35.75 -34.67 -23.00
C SER A 29 -37.15 -34.06 -22.86
N GLY A 30 -37.34 -32.85 -23.40
CA GLY A 30 -38.63 -32.15 -23.49
C GLY A 30 -38.67 -31.19 -24.70
N THR A 31 -39.86 -30.99 -25.27
CA THR A 31 -40.19 -30.55 -26.65
C THR A 31 -39.79 -29.13 -27.08
N ILE A 32 -39.68 -28.97 -28.41
CA ILE A 32 -39.17 -27.84 -29.21
C ILE A 32 -40.05 -26.57 -29.10
N GLY A 33 -39.47 -25.50 -28.53
CA GLY A 33 -39.89 -24.11 -28.69
C GLY A 33 -38.81 -23.33 -29.46
N ALA A 34 -39.20 -22.28 -30.18
CA ALA A 34 -38.34 -21.51 -31.11
C ALA A 34 -36.93 -21.23 -30.55
N ALA A 35 -35.91 -21.60 -31.34
CA ALA A 35 -34.52 -21.50 -30.97
C ALA A 35 -34.10 -20.03 -30.79
N GLU A 36 -33.93 -19.60 -29.54
CA GLU A 36 -33.00 -18.52 -29.21
C GLU A 36 -31.62 -18.85 -29.81
N PRO A 37 -30.84 -17.87 -30.27
CA PRO A 37 -29.48 -18.13 -30.71
C PRO A 37 -28.76 -18.80 -29.54
N ALA A 38 -28.38 -20.07 -29.73
CA ALA A 38 -27.69 -20.85 -28.73
C ALA A 38 -26.51 -20.03 -28.23
N ALA A 39 -26.55 -19.61 -26.97
CA ALA A 39 -25.40 -19.02 -26.31
C ALA A 39 -24.23 -19.97 -26.56
N GLN A 40 -23.26 -19.52 -27.36
CA GLN A 40 -22.06 -20.29 -27.62
C GLN A 40 -21.47 -20.63 -26.26
N LEU A 41 -21.58 -21.89 -25.87
CA LEU A 41 -20.87 -22.45 -24.74
C LEU A 41 -19.39 -22.20 -25.02
N SER A 42 -18.85 -21.16 -24.38
CA SER A 42 -17.44 -20.82 -24.45
C SER A 42 -16.65 -22.08 -24.13
N ALA A 43 -15.68 -22.42 -24.97
CA ALA A 43 -14.79 -23.55 -24.75
C ALA A 43 -14.24 -23.53 -23.30
N PRO A 44 -13.99 -24.69 -22.67
CA PRO A 44 -13.44 -24.74 -21.33
C PRO A 44 -12.16 -23.89 -21.26
N ARG A 45 -12.06 -23.00 -20.26
CA ARG A 45 -10.92 -22.10 -20.09
C ARG A 45 -9.62 -22.90 -19.94
N ASP A 46 -8.59 -22.50 -20.67
CA ASP A 46 -7.24 -23.00 -20.51
C ASP A 46 -6.52 -22.22 -19.40
N ALA A 47 -6.50 -22.79 -18.20
CA ALA A 47 -5.86 -22.20 -17.03
C ALA A 47 -4.35 -21.93 -17.23
N THR A 48 -3.68 -22.70 -18.08
CA THR A 48 -2.24 -22.53 -18.33
C THR A 48 -1.97 -21.34 -19.25
N ALA A 49 -2.81 -21.15 -20.27
CA ALA A 49 -2.75 -19.98 -21.15
C ALA A 49 -3.12 -18.68 -20.41
N ASP A 50 -4.09 -18.75 -19.49
CA ASP A 50 -4.46 -17.62 -18.63
C ASP A 50 -3.33 -17.23 -17.67
N ALA A 51 -2.64 -18.19 -17.05
CA ALA A 51 -1.48 -17.92 -16.19
C ALA A 51 -0.33 -17.25 -16.95
N ALA A 52 0.02 -17.76 -18.15
CA ALA A 52 1.07 -17.16 -18.97
C ALA A 52 0.70 -15.74 -19.46
N THR A 53 -0.59 -15.51 -19.74
CA THR A 53 -1.08 -14.18 -20.11
C THR A 53 -1.05 -13.21 -18.93
N TYR A 54 -1.43 -13.67 -17.74
CA TYR A 54 -1.34 -12.89 -16.51
C TYR A 54 0.10 -12.44 -16.24
N GLU A 55 1.07 -13.36 -16.24
CA GLU A 55 2.49 -13.03 -15.99
C GLU A 55 3.02 -11.98 -16.98
N ARG A 56 2.70 -12.14 -18.27
CA ARG A 56 3.04 -11.16 -19.31
C ARG A 56 2.40 -9.80 -19.02
N CYS A 57 1.13 -9.80 -18.63
CA CYS A 57 0.37 -8.59 -18.33
C CYS A 57 0.94 -7.85 -17.11
N MET A 58 1.27 -8.56 -16.03
CA MET A 58 1.87 -7.99 -14.82
C MET A 58 3.29 -7.48 -15.05
N LYS A 59 4.05 -8.11 -15.95
CA LYS A 59 5.33 -7.56 -16.42
C LYS A 59 5.14 -6.25 -17.18
N LEU A 60 4.20 -6.21 -18.11
CA LEU A 60 3.88 -4.98 -18.85
C LEU A 60 3.38 -3.87 -17.91
N ALA A 61 2.55 -4.18 -16.90
CA ALA A 61 2.00 -3.17 -16.01
C ALA A 61 3.08 -2.36 -15.27
N ARG A 62 4.26 -2.96 -15.02
CA ARG A 62 5.43 -2.28 -14.45
C ARG A 62 6.25 -1.48 -15.46
N GLN A 63 6.26 -1.89 -16.73
CA GLN A 63 7.17 -1.37 -17.75
C GLN A 63 6.48 -0.39 -18.70
N ASN A 64 5.31 -0.77 -19.17
CA ASN A 64 4.44 -0.02 -20.06
C ASN A 64 2.97 -0.24 -19.64
N PRO A 65 2.47 0.53 -18.67
CA PRO A 65 1.13 0.32 -18.14
C PRO A 65 0.02 0.63 -19.17
N GLY A 66 0.30 1.40 -20.22
CA GLY A 66 -0.64 1.60 -21.33
C GLY A 66 -0.87 0.34 -22.15
N GLU A 67 0.22 -0.35 -22.52
CA GLU A 67 0.15 -1.64 -23.22
C GLU A 67 -0.46 -2.74 -22.35
N ALA A 68 -0.13 -2.76 -21.06
CA ALA A 68 -0.72 -3.70 -20.10
C ALA A 68 -2.24 -3.56 -20.05
N ARG A 69 -2.74 -2.32 -19.97
CA ARG A 69 -4.18 -2.05 -19.99
C ARG A 69 -4.82 -2.56 -21.29
N ASN A 70 -4.25 -2.26 -22.45
CA ASN A 70 -4.80 -2.72 -23.73
C ASN A 70 -4.84 -4.25 -23.83
N LEU A 71 -3.77 -4.93 -23.37
CA LEU A 71 -3.74 -6.40 -23.28
C LEU A 71 -4.82 -6.92 -22.34
N ALA A 72 -4.97 -6.32 -21.17
CA ALA A 72 -5.94 -6.73 -20.16
C ALA A 72 -7.39 -6.58 -20.65
N GLU A 73 -7.74 -5.47 -21.30
CA GLU A 73 -9.10 -5.28 -21.86
C GLU A 73 -9.39 -6.27 -23.00
N THR A 74 -8.43 -6.46 -23.92
CA THR A 74 -8.58 -7.45 -24.99
C THR A 74 -8.73 -8.87 -24.44
N TRP A 75 -8.00 -9.18 -23.36
CA TRP A 75 -8.11 -10.47 -22.69
C TRP A 75 -9.46 -10.62 -22.02
N HIS A 76 -9.96 -9.60 -21.31
CA HIS A 76 -11.28 -9.58 -20.68
C HIS A 76 -12.40 -9.81 -21.71
N GLU A 77 -12.38 -9.10 -22.84
CA GLU A 77 -13.35 -9.26 -23.94
C GLU A 77 -13.37 -10.69 -24.52
N ARG A 78 -12.22 -11.38 -24.48
CA ARG A 78 -12.09 -12.77 -24.93
C ARG A 78 -12.38 -13.79 -23.83
N GLY A 79 -12.92 -13.36 -22.69
CA GLY A 79 -13.26 -14.20 -21.56
C GLY A 79 -12.16 -14.35 -20.51
N GLY A 80 -11.18 -13.46 -20.46
CA GLY A 80 -10.22 -13.32 -19.36
C GLY A 80 -10.94 -12.91 -18.08
N ALA A 81 -10.89 -13.77 -17.06
CA ALA A 81 -11.66 -13.64 -15.82
C ALA A 81 -11.06 -12.58 -14.86
N HIS A 82 -11.18 -12.84 -13.55
CA HIS A 82 -10.52 -12.10 -12.47
C HIS A 82 -9.05 -11.70 -12.75
N PRO A 83 -8.18 -12.54 -13.37
CA PRO A 83 -6.80 -12.14 -13.66
C PRO A 83 -6.67 -11.00 -14.67
N ALA A 84 -7.59 -10.90 -15.64
CA ALA A 84 -7.61 -9.80 -16.61
C ALA A 84 -8.01 -8.50 -15.93
N ASP A 85 -9.05 -8.53 -15.09
CA ASP A 85 -9.51 -7.37 -14.32
C ASP A 85 -8.45 -6.88 -13.33
N HIS A 86 -7.76 -7.82 -12.68
CA HIS A 86 -6.66 -7.49 -11.78
C HIS A 86 -5.52 -6.79 -12.53
N CYS A 87 -5.06 -7.35 -13.65
CA CYS A 87 -4.00 -6.72 -14.43
C CYS A 87 -4.42 -5.34 -14.95
N ALA A 88 -5.66 -5.19 -15.43
CA ALA A 88 -6.16 -3.89 -15.87
C ALA A 88 -6.16 -2.86 -14.74
N ALA A 89 -6.54 -3.25 -13.52
CA ALA A 89 -6.47 -2.36 -12.37
C ALA A 89 -5.03 -1.98 -12.01
N VAL A 90 -4.10 -2.92 -12.01
CA VAL A 90 -2.67 -2.65 -11.76
C VAL A 90 -2.08 -1.71 -12.83
N ALA A 91 -2.46 -1.91 -14.09
CA ALA A 91 -2.11 -1.02 -15.18
C ALA A 91 -2.65 0.40 -14.96
N LEU A 92 -3.88 0.56 -14.45
CA LEU A 92 -4.44 1.85 -14.08
C LEU A 92 -3.65 2.52 -12.94
N ILE A 93 -3.13 1.78 -11.97
CA ILE A 93 -2.21 2.31 -10.94
C ILE A 93 -0.95 2.86 -11.59
N GLY A 94 -0.33 2.13 -12.51
CA GLY A 94 0.86 2.57 -13.26
C GLY A 94 0.60 3.82 -14.12
N LEU A 95 -0.62 3.98 -14.63
CA LEU A 95 -1.09 5.19 -15.33
C LEU A 95 -1.51 6.33 -14.40
N LYS A 96 -1.37 6.16 -13.08
CA LYS A 96 -1.82 7.10 -12.05
C LYS A 96 -3.32 7.40 -12.06
N GLN A 97 -4.12 6.49 -12.63
CA GLN A 97 -5.59 6.57 -12.63
C GLN A 97 -6.14 5.89 -11.38
N TYR A 98 -5.70 6.37 -10.21
CA TYR A 98 -5.86 5.69 -8.92
C TYR A 98 -7.32 5.43 -8.55
N LYS A 99 -8.21 6.40 -8.77
CA LYS A 99 -9.65 6.24 -8.51
C LYS A 99 -10.29 5.13 -9.36
N GLN A 100 -9.90 5.02 -10.63
CA GLN A 100 -10.41 3.96 -11.52
C GLN A 100 -9.84 2.60 -11.12
N ALA A 101 -8.54 2.54 -10.79
CA ALA A 101 -7.90 1.33 -10.29
C ALA A 101 -8.59 0.80 -9.03
N ALA A 102 -8.78 1.67 -8.03
CA ALA A 102 -9.41 1.32 -6.77
C ALA A 102 -10.83 0.80 -6.95
N THR A 103 -11.65 1.49 -7.76
CA THR A 103 -13.02 1.07 -8.06
C THR A 103 -13.05 -0.30 -8.74
N ARG A 104 -12.12 -0.57 -9.67
CA ARG A 104 -12.03 -1.87 -10.36
C ARG A 104 -11.60 -2.99 -9.41
N LEU A 105 -10.67 -2.72 -8.48
CA LEU A 105 -10.24 -3.69 -7.47
C LEU A 105 -11.36 -4.03 -6.48
N GLU A 106 -12.16 -3.05 -6.04
CA GLU A 106 -13.33 -3.31 -5.20
C GLU A 106 -14.36 -4.20 -5.92
N ALA A 107 -14.67 -3.87 -7.18
CA ALA A 107 -15.58 -4.67 -7.99
C ALA A 107 -15.05 -6.10 -8.20
N LEU A 108 -13.74 -6.24 -8.45
CA LEU A 108 -13.08 -7.53 -8.57
C LEU A 108 -13.21 -8.34 -7.26
N ALA A 109 -12.91 -7.76 -6.12
CA ALA A 109 -13.02 -8.45 -4.82
C ALA A 109 -14.47 -8.89 -4.51
N GLN A 110 -15.48 -8.14 -4.98
CA GLN A 110 -16.89 -8.51 -4.88
C GLN A 110 -17.24 -9.68 -5.82
N ALA A 111 -16.69 -9.71 -7.03
CA ALA A 111 -16.91 -10.80 -8.01
C ALA A 111 -16.24 -12.12 -7.59
N MET A 112 -15.17 -12.06 -6.79
CA MET A 112 -14.39 -13.20 -6.29
C MET A 112 -15.11 -14.03 -5.21
N THR A 113 -16.40 -14.30 -5.37
CA THR A 113 -17.26 -14.98 -4.38
C THR A 113 -16.80 -16.39 -3.99
N THR A 114 -16.15 -17.11 -4.91
CA THR A 114 -15.62 -18.47 -4.70
C THR A 114 -14.13 -18.50 -4.39
N ALA A 115 -13.44 -17.35 -4.39
CA ALA A 115 -12.01 -17.28 -4.16
C ALA A 115 -11.67 -17.40 -2.66
N PRO A 116 -10.45 -17.86 -2.31
CA PRO A 116 -9.98 -17.85 -0.93
C PRO A 116 -10.06 -16.45 -0.31
N ALA A 117 -10.46 -16.37 0.96
CA ALA A 117 -10.62 -15.10 1.67
C ALA A 117 -9.34 -14.26 1.69
N GLY A 118 -8.17 -14.89 1.86
CA GLY A 118 -6.87 -14.19 1.84
C GLY A 118 -6.60 -13.51 0.49
N LEU A 119 -6.90 -14.18 -0.62
CA LEU A 119 -6.74 -13.59 -1.95
C LEU A 119 -7.68 -12.38 -2.15
N ARG A 120 -8.92 -12.48 -1.67
CA ARG A 120 -9.86 -11.36 -1.70
C ARG A 120 -9.39 -10.20 -0.80
N ALA A 121 -8.79 -10.52 0.34
CA ALA A 121 -8.22 -9.55 1.26
C ALA A 121 -7.08 -8.77 0.58
N GLU A 122 -6.18 -9.43 -0.13
CA GLU A 122 -5.09 -8.78 -0.89
C GLU A 122 -5.62 -7.84 -1.99
N VAL A 123 -6.71 -8.21 -2.68
CA VAL A 123 -7.32 -7.34 -3.70
C VAL A 123 -7.96 -6.10 -3.05
N LEU A 124 -8.66 -6.28 -1.92
CA LEU A 124 -9.24 -5.16 -1.15
C LEU A 124 -8.16 -4.25 -0.58
N ASP A 125 -7.05 -4.83 -0.14
CA ASP A 125 -5.90 -4.10 0.34
C ASP A 125 -5.34 -3.21 -0.78
N GLN A 126 -5.06 -3.76 -1.97
CA GLN A 126 -4.65 -2.98 -3.14
C GLN A 126 -5.67 -1.88 -3.51
N ALA A 127 -6.96 -2.13 -3.32
CA ALA A 127 -7.98 -1.10 -3.50
C ALA A 127 -7.83 0.04 -2.50
N GLY A 128 -7.59 -0.28 -1.22
CA GLY A 128 -7.31 0.69 -0.16
C GLY A 128 -6.05 1.53 -0.46
N GLN A 129 -4.97 0.87 -0.89
CA GLN A 129 -3.74 1.52 -1.33
C GLN A 129 -4.01 2.52 -2.48
N ALA A 130 -4.77 2.09 -3.50
CA ALA A 130 -5.15 2.93 -4.63
C ALA A 130 -6.07 4.10 -4.23
N TRP A 131 -7.01 3.91 -3.30
CA TRP A 131 -7.81 5.01 -2.76
C TRP A 131 -6.95 6.03 -2.00
N GLY A 132 -5.95 5.57 -1.25
CA GLY A 132 -4.97 6.44 -0.59
C GLY A 132 -4.20 7.31 -1.58
N LEU A 133 -3.73 6.71 -2.67
CA LEU A 133 -3.08 7.43 -3.78
C LEU A 133 -4.02 8.39 -4.50
N ALA A 134 -5.33 8.09 -4.54
CA ALA A 134 -6.36 8.98 -5.08
C ALA A 134 -6.71 10.15 -4.14
N GLY A 135 -6.20 10.16 -2.91
CA GLY A 135 -6.53 11.14 -1.87
C GLY A 135 -7.88 10.90 -1.19
N ASP A 136 -8.51 9.74 -1.40
CA ASP A 136 -9.79 9.38 -0.77
C ASP A 136 -9.54 8.54 0.49
N ALA A 137 -9.10 9.21 1.56
CA ALA A 137 -8.77 8.58 2.83
C ALA A 137 -9.96 7.78 3.44
N PRO A 138 -11.22 8.25 3.38
CA PRO A 138 -12.36 7.46 3.87
C PRO A 138 -12.51 6.11 3.14
N ARG A 139 -12.40 6.09 1.80
CA ARG A 139 -12.47 4.83 1.05
C ARG A 139 -11.24 3.95 1.26
N ALA A 140 -10.05 4.54 1.38
CA ALA A 140 -8.84 3.81 1.70
C ALA A 140 -8.98 3.01 3.00
N TYR A 141 -9.46 3.68 4.06
CA TYR A 141 -9.66 3.07 5.36
C TYR A 141 -10.78 2.01 5.34
N ALA A 142 -11.86 2.24 4.60
CA ALA A 142 -12.93 1.26 4.45
C ALA A 142 -12.47 -0.02 3.74
N ALA A 143 -11.74 0.11 2.63
CA ALA A 143 -11.20 -1.03 1.88
C ALA A 143 -10.16 -1.82 2.68
N ALA A 144 -9.22 -1.12 3.36
CA ALA A 144 -8.25 -1.76 4.25
C ALA A 144 -8.94 -2.46 5.44
N GLY A 145 -10.00 -1.86 5.99
CA GLY A 145 -10.84 -2.48 7.02
C GLY A 145 -11.51 -3.77 6.54
N ALA A 146 -12.02 -3.79 5.29
CA ALA A 146 -12.60 -4.98 4.68
C ALA A 146 -11.54 -6.07 4.44
N ALA A 147 -10.32 -5.70 4.06
CA ALA A 147 -9.19 -6.64 3.93
C ALA A 147 -8.86 -7.30 5.28
N VAL A 148 -8.66 -6.51 6.34
CA VAL A 148 -8.41 -7.03 7.70
C VAL A 148 -9.56 -7.88 8.21
N ALA A 149 -10.82 -7.54 7.89
CA ALA A 149 -11.97 -8.36 8.29
C ALA A 149 -11.94 -9.78 7.67
N LEU A 150 -11.34 -9.94 6.49
CA LEU A 150 -11.15 -11.24 5.85
C LEU A 150 -9.91 -12.00 6.36
N HIS A 151 -8.88 -11.27 6.79
CA HIS A 151 -7.64 -11.86 7.29
C HIS A 151 -7.04 -11.02 8.45
N PRO A 152 -7.56 -11.18 9.69
CA PRO A 152 -7.36 -10.22 10.78
C PRO A 152 -5.97 -10.22 11.44
N ASN A 153 -5.18 -11.27 11.23
CA ASN A 153 -3.85 -11.42 11.83
C ASN A 153 -2.75 -11.36 10.77
N ASP A 154 -3.05 -10.82 9.59
CA ASP A 154 -2.02 -10.51 8.60
C ASP A 154 -1.32 -9.21 9.00
N PRO A 155 -0.02 -9.24 9.33
CA PRO A 155 0.67 -8.03 9.75
C PRO A 155 0.55 -6.92 8.71
N ASP A 156 0.74 -7.25 7.43
CA ASP A 156 0.79 -6.26 6.35
C ASP A 156 -0.55 -5.54 6.18
N LEU A 157 -1.66 -6.27 6.26
CA LEU A 157 -3.00 -5.67 6.21
C LEU A 157 -3.28 -4.75 7.40
N LEU A 158 -2.83 -5.12 8.60
CA LEU A 158 -2.96 -4.28 9.80
C LEU A 158 -2.17 -2.98 9.63
N ILE A 159 -0.97 -3.06 9.06
CA ILE A 159 -0.12 -1.89 8.80
C ILE A 159 -0.74 -0.98 7.75
N ASP A 160 -1.26 -1.54 6.67
CA ASP A 160 -1.88 -0.76 5.59
C ASP A 160 -3.20 -0.12 6.07
N ARG A 161 -3.96 -0.78 6.95
CA ARG A 161 -5.10 -0.17 7.65
C ARG A 161 -4.67 0.93 8.62
N ALA A 162 -3.59 0.74 9.38
CA ALA A 162 -3.04 1.77 10.27
C ALA A 162 -2.60 3.01 9.50
N GLN A 163 -1.98 2.82 8.34
CA GLN A 163 -1.62 3.89 7.41
C GLN A 163 -2.86 4.64 6.92
N ALA A 164 -3.90 3.94 6.46
CA ALA A 164 -5.15 4.55 6.03
C ALA A 164 -5.89 5.26 7.18
N ALA A 165 -5.82 4.73 8.41
CA ALA A 165 -6.35 5.36 9.60
C ALA A 165 -5.64 6.68 9.90
N ALA A 166 -4.31 6.72 9.77
CA ALA A 166 -3.50 7.91 9.98
C ALA A 166 -3.83 9.03 8.96
N LEU A 167 -4.19 8.68 7.72
CA LEU A 167 -4.67 9.65 6.71
C LEU A 167 -5.96 10.36 7.15
N LEU A 168 -6.77 9.71 7.99
CA LEU A 168 -7.99 10.29 8.60
C LEU A 168 -7.75 10.95 9.96
N GLY A 169 -6.50 10.96 10.44
CA GLY A 169 -6.18 11.41 11.79
C GLY A 169 -6.61 10.44 12.90
N TYR A 170 -7.00 9.21 12.57
CA TYR A 170 -7.35 8.18 13.55
C TYR A 170 -6.10 7.51 14.12
N PHE A 171 -5.24 8.30 14.75
CA PHE A 171 -3.94 7.84 15.22
C PHE A 171 -4.04 6.80 16.34
N ASP A 172 -5.03 6.87 17.23
CA ASP A 172 -5.24 5.84 18.25
C ASP A 172 -5.53 4.47 17.61
N LYS A 173 -6.38 4.42 16.58
CA LYS A 173 -6.66 3.18 15.84
C LYS A 173 -5.44 2.66 15.08
N ALA A 174 -4.62 3.58 14.55
CA ALA A 174 -3.35 3.20 13.92
C ALA A 174 -2.40 2.56 14.95
N VAL A 175 -2.32 3.11 16.16
CA VAL A 175 -1.51 2.52 17.25
C VAL A 175 -2.03 1.13 17.63
N GLU A 176 -3.35 0.92 17.74
CA GLU A 176 -3.93 -0.40 18.05
C GLU A 176 -3.50 -1.48 17.05
N ASP A 177 -3.58 -1.20 15.74
CA ASP A 177 -3.15 -2.12 14.69
C ASP A 177 -1.65 -2.41 14.73
N LEU A 178 -0.85 -1.37 14.98
CA LEU A 178 0.60 -1.49 15.03
C LEU A 178 1.09 -2.17 16.31
N ASP A 179 0.38 -2.02 17.42
CA ASP A 179 0.59 -2.78 18.64
C ASP A 179 0.35 -4.26 18.38
N HIS A 180 -0.72 -4.61 17.68
CA HIS A 180 -0.99 -6.00 17.32
C HIS A 180 0.13 -6.58 16.44
N VAL A 181 0.61 -5.83 15.45
CA VAL A 181 1.76 -6.25 14.63
C VAL A 181 3.00 -6.47 15.49
N LEU A 182 3.30 -5.55 16.41
CA LEU A 182 4.49 -5.62 17.26
C LEU A 182 4.40 -6.66 18.39
N GLN A 183 3.20 -7.14 18.71
CA GLN A 183 3.02 -8.34 19.54
C GLN A 183 3.43 -9.61 18.79
N MET A 184 3.16 -9.68 17.49
CA MET A 184 3.54 -10.83 16.64
C MET A 184 5.02 -10.78 16.25
N ASP A 185 5.51 -9.61 15.86
CA ASP A 185 6.91 -9.37 15.52
C ASP A 185 7.41 -8.07 16.18
N PRO A 186 8.01 -8.15 17.38
CA PRO A 186 8.53 -6.97 18.08
C PRO A 186 9.65 -6.23 17.35
N ALA A 187 10.27 -6.84 16.33
CA ALA A 187 11.38 -6.27 15.58
C ALA A 187 10.95 -5.64 14.25
N ARG A 188 9.64 -5.62 13.95
CA ARG A 188 9.10 -5.19 12.67
C ARG A 188 9.31 -3.68 12.43
N VAL A 189 10.39 -3.34 11.72
CA VAL A 189 10.93 -1.97 11.55
C VAL A 189 9.89 -0.94 11.09
N ASP A 190 9.15 -1.21 10.02
CA ASP A 190 8.16 -0.27 9.51
C ASP A 190 6.96 -0.10 10.46
N ALA A 191 6.67 -1.07 11.34
CA ALA A 191 5.61 -0.92 12.34
C ALA A 191 6.07 -0.03 13.48
N LEU A 192 7.33 -0.17 13.91
CA LEU A 192 7.96 0.76 14.84
C LEU A 192 7.95 2.20 14.29
N ILE A 193 8.28 2.38 13.00
CA ILE A 193 8.27 3.71 12.36
C ILE A 193 6.85 4.30 12.33
N TYR A 194 5.86 3.53 11.85
CA TYR A 194 4.48 4.03 11.80
C TYR A 194 3.90 4.29 13.18
N ARG A 195 4.23 3.46 14.18
CA ARG A 195 3.72 3.64 15.55
C ARG A 195 4.36 4.83 16.22
N ALA A 196 5.66 5.06 15.99
CA ALA A 196 6.33 6.28 16.41
C ALA A 196 5.65 7.52 15.82
N SER A 197 5.27 7.47 14.54
CA SER A 197 4.61 8.60 13.89
C SER A 197 3.19 8.86 14.40
N ALA A 198 2.41 7.81 14.62
CA ALA A 198 1.09 7.92 15.22
C ALA A 198 1.17 8.44 16.68
N ASN A 199 2.10 7.92 17.48
CA ASN A 199 2.36 8.40 18.84
C ASN A 199 2.82 9.85 18.85
N ARG A 200 3.68 10.28 17.93
CA ARG A 200 4.06 11.70 17.79
C ARG A 200 2.84 12.58 17.49
N ALA A 201 1.95 12.13 16.60
CA ALA A 201 0.73 12.88 16.28
C ALA A 201 -0.26 12.95 17.46
N LEU A 202 -0.15 12.04 18.41
CA LEU A 202 -0.89 12.01 19.68
C LEU A 202 -0.15 12.71 20.83
N ASP A 203 0.96 13.41 20.55
CA ASP A 203 1.84 14.04 21.54
C ASP A 203 2.46 13.06 22.58
N ARG A 204 2.49 11.76 22.25
CA ARG A 204 3.13 10.71 23.04
C ARG A 204 4.61 10.60 22.64
N LEU A 205 5.39 11.64 22.94
CA LEU A 205 6.75 11.81 22.40
C LEU A 205 7.77 10.78 22.93
N ASP A 206 7.68 10.38 24.19
CA ASP A 206 8.60 9.39 24.77
C ASP A 206 8.46 7.98 24.17
N PRO A 207 7.25 7.39 24.07
CA PRO A 207 7.10 6.11 23.39
C PRO A 207 7.41 6.22 21.89
N ALA A 208 7.13 7.36 21.25
CA ALA A 208 7.52 7.59 19.86
C ALA A 208 9.06 7.55 19.67
N LEU A 209 9.80 8.22 20.55
CA LEU A 209 11.27 8.22 20.51
C LEU A 209 11.83 6.81 20.76
N ALA A 210 11.29 6.08 21.74
CA ALA A 210 11.73 4.73 22.03
C ALA A 210 11.55 3.77 20.83
N ASP A 211 10.43 3.88 20.10
CA ASP A 211 10.18 3.08 18.92
C ASP A 211 11.08 3.45 17.75
N ILE A 212 11.28 4.75 17.50
CA ILE A 212 12.10 5.19 16.37
C ILE A 212 13.58 4.85 16.60
N GLU A 213 14.06 4.88 17.84
CA GLU A 213 15.41 4.46 18.19
C GLU A 213 15.60 2.95 17.99
N LYS A 214 14.61 2.13 18.34
CA LYS A 214 14.63 0.68 18.01
C LYS A 214 14.67 0.46 16.50
N ALA A 215 13.87 1.21 15.73
CA ALA A 215 13.87 1.10 14.28
C ALA A 215 15.23 1.47 13.67
N ILE A 216 15.86 2.56 14.12
CA ILE A 216 17.18 3.01 13.67
C ILE A 216 18.27 2.02 14.10
N ALA A 217 18.21 1.45 15.30
CA ALA A 217 19.17 0.44 15.75
C ALA A 217 19.16 -0.82 14.86
N ARG A 218 18.01 -1.14 14.25
CA ARG A 218 17.86 -2.28 13.31
C ARG A 218 18.20 -1.89 11.88
N THR A 219 17.85 -0.69 11.44
CA THR A 219 18.13 -0.19 10.10
C THR A 219 18.74 1.20 10.18
N PRO A 220 20.06 1.31 10.44
CA PRO A 220 20.73 2.60 10.69
C PRO A 220 20.70 3.59 9.52
N ASN A 221 20.39 3.09 8.33
CA ASN A 221 20.31 3.86 7.08
C ASN A 221 18.86 4.07 6.62
N SER A 222 17.86 3.82 7.46
CA SER A 222 16.47 4.13 7.15
C SER A 222 16.25 5.64 7.17
N ALA A 223 16.26 6.27 5.99
CA ALA A 223 16.04 7.71 5.85
C ALA A 223 14.70 8.16 6.47
N ALA A 224 13.65 7.34 6.33
CA ALA A 224 12.34 7.60 6.93
C ALA A 224 12.39 7.57 8.47
N ALA A 225 13.12 6.62 9.06
CA ALA A 225 13.23 6.54 10.51
C ALA A 225 14.03 7.73 11.09
N VAL A 226 15.13 8.11 10.42
CA VAL A 226 15.94 9.26 10.82
C VAL A 226 15.15 10.56 10.68
N LEU A 227 14.41 10.75 9.58
CA LEU A 227 13.52 11.90 9.40
C LEU A 227 12.52 12.01 10.56
N GLU A 228 11.89 10.89 10.93
CA GLU A 228 10.89 10.88 11.99
C GLU A 228 11.49 11.13 13.38
N ARG A 229 12.71 10.63 13.65
CA ARG A 229 13.42 11.00 14.88
C ARG A 229 13.68 12.50 14.96
N GLY A 230 14.07 13.13 13.85
CA GLY A 230 14.23 14.58 13.80
C GLY A 230 12.92 15.32 14.10
N ASN A 231 11.79 14.83 13.56
CA ASN A 231 10.46 15.38 13.87
C ASN A 231 10.11 15.26 15.36
N ILE A 232 10.43 14.13 15.99
CA ILE A 232 10.19 13.89 17.42
C ILE A 232 11.09 14.80 18.26
N ARG A 233 12.38 14.90 17.92
CA ARG A 233 13.36 15.75 18.63
C ARG A 233 12.99 17.22 18.60
N LEU A 234 12.51 17.73 17.47
CA LEU A 234 12.00 19.10 17.37
C LEU A 234 10.90 19.36 18.41
N LEU A 235 9.90 18.47 18.50
CA LEU A 235 8.80 18.61 19.46
C LEU A 235 9.25 18.48 20.92
N LYS A 236 10.36 17.77 21.16
CA LYS A 236 11.00 17.70 22.49
C LYS A 236 11.92 18.90 22.77
N GLY A 237 12.06 19.87 21.85
CA GLY A 237 12.90 21.05 21.99
C GLY A 237 14.37 20.87 21.60
N ASP A 238 14.75 19.70 21.10
CA ASP A 238 16.11 19.42 20.61
C ASP A 238 16.23 19.87 19.13
N ASN A 239 16.34 21.18 18.94
CA ASN A 239 16.41 21.80 17.61
C ASN A 239 17.68 21.40 16.85
N GLU A 240 18.81 21.25 17.56
CA GLU A 240 20.09 20.88 16.95
C GLU A 240 20.07 19.42 16.51
N GLY A 241 19.66 18.50 17.38
CA GLY A 241 19.53 17.09 17.03
C GLY A 241 18.46 16.83 15.97
N ALA A 242 17.40 17.64 15.91
CA ALA A 242 16.42 17.60 14.83
C ALA A 242 17.04 17.97 13.47
N ARG A 243 17.82 19.06 13.44
CA ARG A 243 18.53 19.51 12.22
C ARG A 243 19.51 18.45 11.73
N GLU A 244 20.34 17.90 12.62
CA GLU A 244 21.31 16.84 12.27
C GLU A 244 20.62 15.62 11.66
N ASP A 245 19.48 15.20 12.24
CA ASP A 245 18.71 14.08 11.73
C ASP A 245 18.11 14.38 10.35
N TRP A 246 17.55 15.57 10.13
CA TRP A 246 17.02 15.93 8.83
C TRP A 246 18.12 16.04 7.76
N GLU A 247 19.28 16.60 8.09
CA GLU A 247 20.45 16.64 7.18
C GLU A 247 20.88 15.23 6.79
N ARG A 248 21.00 14.32 7.77
CA ARG A 248 21.31 12.91 7.53
C ARG A 248 20.24 12.21 6.70
N ALA A 249 18.96 12.45 6.98
CA ALA A 249 17.85 11.85 6.23
C ALA A 249 17.88 12.26 4.74
N GLY A 250 18.20 13.53 4.45
CA GLY A 250 18.40 14.01 3.08
C GLY A 250 19.60 13.38 2.39
N GLN A 251 20.71 13.20 3.10
CA GLN A 251 21.90 12.52 2.58
C GLN A 251 21.64 11.03 2.28
N LEU A 252 20.83 10.36 3.10
CA LEU A 252 20.48 8.94 2.93
C LEU A 252 19.56 8.69 1.74
N ALA A 253 18.74 9.67 1.34
CA ALA A 253 17.80 9.52 0.23
C ALA A 253 17.69 10.81 -0.64
N PRO A 254 18.76 11.21 -1.36
CA PRO A 254 18.76 12.46 -2.12
C PRO A 254 17.68 12.49 -3.20
N GLY A 255 16.99 13.63 -3.35
CA GLY A 255 15.92 13.82 -4.34
C GLY A 255 14.62 13.09 -4.03
N SER A 256 14.55 12.34 -2.93
CA SER A 256 13.33 11.69 -2.47
C SER A 256 12.39 12.68 -1.77
N GLN A 257 11.16 12.25 -1.51
CA GLN A 257 10.23 12.99 -0.65
C GLN A 257 10.75 13.14 0.79
N THR A 258 11.58 12.21 1.28
CA THR A 258 12.24 12.33 2.58
C THR A 258 13.24 13.48 2.58
N ASP A 259 14.04 13.62 1.52
CA ASP A 259 14.96 14.75 1.34
C ASP A 259 14.21 16.09 1.23
N MET A 260 13.13 16.13 0.44
CA MET A 260 12.28 17.32 0.34
C MET A 260 11.65 17.72 1.69
N ALA A 261 11.14 16.75 2.46
CA ALA A 261 10.59 16.99 3.79
C ALA A 261 11.66 17.47 4.77
N ALA A 262 12.84 16.86 4.76
CA ALA A 262 13.97 17.28 5.58
C ALA A 262 14.38 18.73 5.30
N LYS A 263 14.52 19.09 4.02
CA LYS A 263 14.83 20.47 3.59
C LYS A 263 13.77 21.47 4.06
N ALA A 264 12.49 21.12 3.89
CA ALA A 264 11.38 21.96 4.33
C ALA A 264 11.40 22.17 5.86
N ASN A 265 11.67 21.12 6.64
CA ASN A 265 11.78 21.20 8.10
C ASN A 265 12.95 22.09 8.54
N ILE A 266 14.12 21.94 7.91
CA ILE A 266 15.30 22.76 8.19
C ILE A 266 15.02 24.24 7.89
N GLU A 267 14.36 24.53 6.77
CA GLU A 267 14.01 25.89 6.38
C GLU A 267 13.00 26.52 7.36
N HIS A 268 11.96 25.76 7.73
CA HIS A 268 10.99 26.19 8.73
C HIS A 268 11.67 26.52 10.07
N LEU A 269 12.61 25.67 10.52
CA LEU A 269 13.36 25.90 11.75
C LEU A 269 14.17 27.21 11.73
N LYS A 270 14.81 27.55 10.60
CA LYS A 270 15.53 28.81 10.42
C LYS A 270 14.59 30.02 10.46
N SER A 271 13.44 29.92 9.80
CA SER A 271 12.49 31.03 9.68
C SER A 271 11.85 31.44 11.02
N ASN A 272 11.77 30.53 11.99
CA ASN A 272 11.20 30.79 13.32
C ASN A 272 12.22 31.35 14.33
N GLY A 273 13.38 31.84 13.86
CA GLY A 273 14.36 32.55 14.70
C GLY A 273 15.14 31.67 15.67
N ALA A 274 15.06 30.34 15.56
CA ALA A 274 15.79 29.40 16.41
C ALA A 274 17.25 29.18 15.98
N PHE A 275 17.70 29.87 14.92
CA PHE A 275 19.03 29.71 14.34
C PHE A 275 19.57 31.07 13.89
N GLU A 276 20.07 31.88 14.82
CA GLU A 276 21.21 32.72 14.46
C GLU A 276 22.43 31.79 14.37
N PRO A 277 23.08 31.64 13.19
CA PRO A 277 24.32 30.90 13.12
C PRO A 277 25.33 31.57 14.06
N ALA A 278 25.98 30.79 14.93
CA ALA A 278 27.07 31.27 15.76
C ALA A 278 28.12 31.91 14.85
N ASN A 279 28.20 33.24 14.91
CA ASN A 279 29.13 34.04 14.13
C ASN A 279 30.55 33.62 14.55
N PRO A 280 31.39 33.03 13.68
CA PRO A 280 32.76 32.73 14.05
C PRO A 280 33.46 34.07 14.26
N SER A 281 33.68 34.41 15.52
CA SER A 281 34.43 35.61 15.90
C SER A 281 35.77 35.63 15.13
N PRO A 282 36.19 36.76 14.55
CA PRO A 282 37.51 36.83 13.96
C PRO A 282 38.52 36.66 15.10
N ARG A 283 39.32 35.59 15.04
CA ARG A 283 40.42 35.41 15.99
C ARG A 283 41.41 36.59 15.81
N PRO A 284 41.92 37.16 16.92
CA PRO A 284 42.93 38.22 16.86
C PRO A 284 44.25 37.73 16.24
#